data_AF-A0A0K0GAI5-F1
#
_entry.id   AF-A0A0K0GAI5-F1
#
_cell.length_a   1.000
_cell.length_b   1.000
_cell.length_c   1.000
_cell.angle_alpha   90.00
_cell.angle_beta   90.00
_cell.angle_gamma   90.00
#
_symmetry.space_group_name_H-M   'P 1'
#
loop_
_entity.id
_entity.type
_entity.pdbx_description
1 polymer ?
#
loop_
_entity_poly.entity_id
_entity_poly.type
_entity_poly.pdbx_seq_one_letter_code
_entity_poly.pdbx_strand_id
1 'polypeptide(L)' 'MNSTENVLVKIEHLRKKLTQIAMNKGFTDRESIALSQELDHLLNVYDNLKSDNGKKDEVK' A
#
# COMPACT_ATOMS: atom_id res chain seq x y z
N MET A 1 18.38 -0.56 -5.34
CA MET A 1 16.96 -0.83 -5.03
C MET A 1 16.29 0.51 -4.83
N ASN A 2 15.36 0.89 -5.70
CA ASN A 2 14.69 2.18 -5.61
C ASN A 2 13.70 2.18 -4.44
N SER A 3 13.52 3.32 -3.78
CA SER A 3 12.56 3.46 -2.65
C SER A 3 11.14 3.05 -3.05
N THR A 4 10.76 3.35 -4.29
CA THR A 4 9.47 2.99 -4.90
C THR A 4 9.27 1.48 -5.05
N GLU A 5 10.31 0.73 -5.47
CA GLU A 5 10.25 -0.73 -5.60
C GLU A 5 10.06 -1.41 -4.24
N ASN A 6 10.72 -0.90 -3.20
CA ASN A 6 10.58 -1.41 -1.84
C ASN A 6 9.14 -1.25 -1.32
N VAL A 7 8.47 -0.14 -1.64
CA VAL A 7 7.08 0.08 -1.25
C VAL A 7 6.14 -0.85 -2.01
N LEU A 8 6.37 -1.05 -3.31
CA LEU A 8 5.59 -2.01 -4.12
C LEU A 8 5.67 -3.45 -3.59
N VAL A 9 6.88 -3.91 -3.22
CA VAL A 9 7.06 -5.25 -2.64
C VAL A 9 6.29 -5.39 -1.33
N LYS A 10 6.29 -4.35 -0.49
CA LYS A 10 5.53 -4.34 0.77
C LYS A 10 4.02 -4.35 0.53
N ILE A 11 3.52 -3.54 -0.41
CA ILE A 11 2.09 -3.52 -0.81
C ILE A 11 1.66 -4.92 -1.26
N GLU A 12 2.43 -5.58 -2.11
CA GLU A 12 2.06 -6.91 -2.61
C GLU A 12 2.06 -7.97 -1.51
N HIS A 13 3.00 -7.90 -0.57
CA HIS A 13 3.03 -8.79 0.58
C HIS A 13 1.80 -8.56 1.47
N LEU A 14 1.51 -7.30 1.83
CA LEU A 14 0.37 -6.95 2.67
C LEU A 14 -0.97 -7.30 2.01
N ARG A 15 -1.08 -7.12 0.69
CA ARG A 15 -2.26 -7.53 -0.09
C ARG A 15 -2.52 -9.02 0.02
N LYS A 16 -1.50 -9.86 -0.17
CA LYS A 16 -1.61 -11.32 -0.03
C LYS A 16 -2.02 -11.72 1.39
N LYS A 17 -1.40 -11.09 2.39
CA LYS A 17 -1.69 -11.34 3.80
C LYS A 17 -3.13 -10.94 4.16
N LEU A 18 -3.58 -9.77 3.70
CA LEU A 18 -4.96 -9.31 3.87
C LEU A 18 -5.94 -10.30 3.25
N THR A 19 -5.71 -10.77 2.02
CA THR A 19 -6.57 -11.76 1.37
C THR A 19 -6.64 -13.05 2.18
N GLN A 20 -5.51 -13.56 2.67
CA GLN A 20 -5.49 -14.78 3.50
C GLN A 20 -6.27 -14.60 4.81
N ILE A 21 -6.10 -13.48 5.50
CA ILE A 21 -6.78 -13.22 6.77
C ILE A 21 -8.26 -12.96 6.54
N ALA A 22 -8.63 -12.20 5.50
CA ALA A 22 -10.02 -11.95 5.17
C ALA A 22 -10.75 -13.23 4.73
N MET A 23 -10.08 -14.15 4.03
CA MET A 23 -10.66 -15.45 3.67
C MET A 23 -10.83 -16.36 4.88
N ASN A 24 -9.92 -16.30 5.87
CA ASN A 24 -9.96 -17.16 7.06
C ASN A 24 -10.85 -16.61 8.18
N LYS A 25 -10.82 -15.29 8.41
CA LYS A 25 -11.46 -14.62 9.56
C LYS A 25 -12.59 -13.66 9.16
N GLY A 26 -12.68 -13.30 7.87
CA GLY A 26 -13.61 -12.31 7.37
C GLY A 26 -13.00 -10.91 7.29
N PHE A 27 -13.59 -10.06 6.44
CA PHE A 27 -13.13 -8.69 6.22
C PHE A 27 -13.41 -7.75 7.39
N THR A 28 -14.34 -8.11 8.28
CA THR A 28 -14.70 -7.34 9.49
C THR A 28 -13.87 -7.71 10.70
N ASP A 29 -12.98 -8.71 10.59
CA ASP A 29 -12.05 -9.04 11.66
C ASP A 29 -11.08 -7.87 11.90
N ARG A 30 -10.73 -7.65 13.16
CA ARG A 30 -9.84 -6.53 13.55
C ARG A 30 -8.48 -6.62 12.85
N GLU A 31 -7.98 -7.82 12.61
CA GLU A 31 -6.71 -8.03 11.92
C GLU A 31 -6.83 -7.71 10.42
N SER A 32 -7.93 -8.08 9.77
CA SER A 32 -8.24 -7.69 8.39
C SER A 32 -8.36 -6.17 8.25
N ILE A 33 -9.04 -5.51 9.19
CA ILE A 33 -9.22 -4.05 9.19
C ILE A 33 -7.87 -3.35 9.37
N ALA A 34 -7.06 -3.79 10.34
CA ALA A 34 -5.72 -3.23 10.57
C ALA A 34 -4.82 -3.39 9.33
N LEU A 35 -4.83 -4.56 8.69
CA LEU A 35 -4.07 -4.81 7.46
C LEU A 35 -4.55 -3.96 6.28
N SER A 36 -5.86 -3.72 6.16
CA SER A 36 -6.40 -2.81 5.13
C SER A 36 -5.91 -1.39 5.34
N GLN A 37 -5.91 -0.89 6.58
CA GLN A 37 -5.42 0.45 6.91
C GLN A 37 -3.93 0.61 6.62
N GLU A 38 -3.13 -0.41 6.93
CA GLU A 38 -1.70 -0.42 6.65
C GLU A 38 -1.41 -0.47 5.14
N LEU A 39 -2.20 -1.26 4.39
CA LEU A 39 -2.12 -1.32 2.93
C LEU A 39 -2.47 0.03 2.29
N ASP A 40 -3.54 0.68 2.75
CA ASP A 40 -3.93 2.03 2.28
C ASP A 40 -2.86 3.07 2.58
N HIS A 41 -2.23 3.01 3.75
CA HIS A 41 -1.11 3.89 4.08
C HIS A 41 0.06 3.70 3.11
N LEU A 42 0.44 2.47 2.80
CA LEU A 42 1.52 2.21 1.84
C LEU A 42 1.18 2.64 0.41
N LEU A 43 -0.07 2.48 -0.01
CA LEU A 43 -0.54 2.99 -1.30
C LEU A 43 -0.40 4.52 -1.38
N ASN A 44 -0.78 5.23 -0.31
CA ASN A 44 -0.59 6.67 -0.23
C ASN A 44 0.89 7.05 -0.26
N VAL A 45 1.76 6.34 0.46
CA VAL A 45 3.22 6.58 0.41
C VAL A 45 3.76 6.35 -1.00
N TYR A 46 3.33 5.29 -1.68
CA TYR A 46 3.72 5.02 -3.06
C TYR A 46 3.27 6.14 -4.01
N ASP A 47 2.04 6.60 -3.89
CA ASP A 47 1.50 7.66 -4.74
C ASP A 47 2.21 8.99 -4.52
N ASN A 48 2.57 9.30 -3.27
CA ASN A 48 3.42 10.45 -2.94
C ASN A 48 4.83 10.31 -3.52
N LEU A 49 5.47 9.15 -3.40
CA LEU A 49 6.80 8.89 -3.99
C LEU A 49 6.79 8.96 -5.52
N LYS A 50 5.69 8.52 -6.15
CA LYS A 50 5.49 8.63 -7.59
C LYS A 50 5.28 10.09 -8.01
N SER A 51 4.48 10.84 -7.25
CA SER A 51 4.19 12.25 -7.49
C SER A 51 5.41 13.15 -7.28
N ASP A 52 6.29 12.82 -6.32
CA ASP A 52 7.54 13.57 -6.08
C ASP A 52 8.56 13.40 -7.22
N ASN A 53 8.55 12.25 -7.90
CA ASN A 53 9.31 12.04 -9.14
C ASN A 53 8.68 12.70 -10.38
N GLY A 54 7.43 13.19 -10.28
CA GLY A 54 6.68 13.85 -11.36
C GLY A 54 6.56 15.38 -11.24
N LYS A 55 6.88 15.97 -10.08
CA LYS A 55 6.81 17.43 -9.84
C LYS A 55 8.00 18.22 -10.40
N LYS A 56 8.36 17.99 -11.67
CA LYS A 56 9.10 18.99 -12.46
C LYS A 56 8.29 19.64 -13.57
N ASP A 57 7.11 19.13 -13.93
CA ASP A 57 6.38 19.63 -15.10
C ASP A 57 4.89 19.82 -14.83
N GLU A 58 4.52 20.69 -13.89
CA GLU A 58 3.24 21.40 -13.99
C GLU A 58 3.35 22.76 -13.29
N VAL A 59 4.02 23.68 -13.99
CA VAL A 59 3.76 25.11 -13.87
C VAL A 59 2.50 25.39 -14.69
N LYS A 60 1.42 25.84 -14.04
CA LYS A 60 0.63 26.99 -14.48
C LYS A 60 -0.41 27.40 -13.43
#